data_AF-A0A7C7L0B2-F1
#
_entry.id   AF-A0A7C7L0B2-F1
#
_cell.length_a   1.000
_cell.length_b   1.000
_cell.length_c   1.000
_cell.angle_alpha   90.00
_cell.angle_beta   90.00
_cell.angle_gamma   90.00
#
_symmetry.space_group_name_H-M   'P 1'
#
loop_
_entity.id
_entity.type
_entity.pdbx_description
1 polymer ?
#
loop_
_entity_poly.entity_id
_entity_poly.type
_entity_poly.pdbx_seq_one_letter_code
_entity_poly.pdbx_strand_id
1 'polypeptide(L)' 'MRTETITYRSSVDDTSPLYMDVAYDDTKSNLPIVVVMHGYRGGRGDLSGTLQRLAEQGLFAAAPDMRG' A
#
# COMPACT_ATOMS: atom_id res chain seq x y z
N MET A 1 10.88 -10.35 3.11
CA MET A 1 9.55 -9.74 3.32
C MET A 1 9.76 -8.37 3.91
N ARG A 2 9.40 -7.35 3.13
CA ARG A 2 9.64 -5.96 3.44
C ARG A 2 8.32 -5.23 3.56
N THR A 3 8.24 -4.36 4.56
CA THR A 3 7.14 -3.42 4.75
C THR A 3 7.71 -2.02 4.84
N GLU A 4 7.12 -1.07 4.12
CA GLU A 4 7.55 0.33 4.17
C GLU A 4 6.42 1.28 3.80
N THR A 5 6.57 2.55 4.21
CA THR A 5 5.68 3.63 3.79
C THR A 5 6.35 4.42 2.68
N ILE A 6 5.64 4.58 1.57
CA ILE A 6 6.03 5.37 0.41
C ILE A 6 5.30 6.71 0.46
N THR A 7 6.05 7.80 0.34
CA THR A 7 5.51 9.15 0.17
C THR A 7 5.42 9.49 -1.31
N TYR A 8 4.28 10.02 -1.76
CA TYR A 8 4.06 10.38 -3.16
C TYR A 8 3.22 11.64 -3.31
N ARG A 9 3.08 12.09 -4.56
CA ARG A 9 2.25 13.22 -4.98
C ARG A 9 1.11 12.71 -5.87
N SER A 10 -0.10 13.22 -5.67
CA SER A 10 -1.23 12.99 -6.57
C SER A 10 -0.93 13.52 -7.97
N SER A 11 -1.07 12.67 -8.99
CA SER A 11 -0.96 13.09 -10.40
C SER A 11 -2.20 13.81 -10.92
N VAL A 12 -3.29 13.82 -10.15
CA VAL A 12 -4.57 14.44 -10.55
C VAL A 12 -4.59 15.94 -10.22
N ASP A 13 -3.97 16.33 -9.12
CA ASP A 13 -4.10 17.70 -8.57
C ASP A 13 -2.90 18.14 -7.71
N ASP A 14 -1.76 17.47 -7.85
CA ASP A 14 -0.51 17.81 -7.15
C ASP A 14 -0.56 17.74 -5.61
N THR A 15 -1.64 17.22 -5.01
CA THR A 15 -1.75 17.06 -3.55
C THR A 15 -0.58 16.24 -3.01
N SER A 16 0.11 16.79 -2.02
CA SER A 16 1.33 16.22 -1.42
C SER A 16 1.54 16.78 -0.01
N PRO A 17 2.09 15.99 0.95
CA PRO A 17 2.45 14.58 0.80
C PRO A 17 1.21 13.67 0.91
N LEU A 18 1.21 12.59 0.13
CA LEU A 18 0.34 11.43 0.32
C LEU A 18 1.17 10.22 0.74
N TYR A 19 0.54 9.27 1.43
CA TYR A 19 1.21 8.12 2.03
C TYR A 19 0.58 6.81 1.55
N MET A 20 1.42 5.81 1.34
CA MET A 20 1.01 4.46 0.97
C MET A 20 1.88 3.45 1.71
N ASP A 21 1.26 2.52 2.43
CA ASP A 21 1.97 1.40 3.03
C ASP A 21 2.03 0.25 2.03
N VAL A 22 3.18 -0.42 1.93
CA VAL A 22 3.36 -1.57 1.05
C VAL A 22 3.94 -2.76 1.81
N ALA A 23 3.61 -3.97 1.33
CA ALA A 23 4.22 -5.22 1.77
C ALA A 23 4.53 -6.10 0.55
N TYR A 24 5.75 -6.62 0.48
CA TYR A 24 6.20 -7.46 -0.63
C TYR A 24 7.42 -8.33 -0.29
N ASP A 25 7.61 -9.39 -1.08
CA ASP A 25 8.82 -10.21 -1.04
C ASP A 25 9.91 -9.55 -1.89
N ASP A 26 10.87 -8.92 -1.23
CA ASP A 26 11.99 -8.18 -1.83
C ASP A 26 13.03 -9.05 -2.52
N THR A 27 12.89 -10.38 -2.44
CA THR A 27 13.72 -11.34 -3.17
C THR A 27 13.17 -11.68 -4.56
N LYS A 28 11.94 -11.23 -4.88
CA LYS A 28 11.23 -11.51 -6.13
C LYS A 28 11.05 -10.24 -6.95
N SER A 29 10.90 -10.42 -8.27
CA SER A 29 10.63 -9.33 -9.21
C SER A 29 9.36 -9.60 -10.01
N ASN A 30 8.77 -8.55 -10.59
CA ASN A 30 7.55 -8.60 -11.40
C ASN A 30 6.36 -9.25 -10.66
N LEU A 31 6.25 -8.99 -9.35
CA LEU A 31 5.12 -9.42 -8.56
C LEU A 31 3.82 -8.74 -9.06
N PRO A 32 2.69 -9.45 -9.14
CA PRO A 32 1.40 -8.83 -9.40
C PRO A 32 1.09 -7.81 -8.29
N ILE A 33 0.63 -6.62 -8.69
CA ILE A 33 0.31 -5.53 -7.76
C ILE A 33 -1.17 -5.60 -7.39
N VAL A 34 -1.47 -5.52 -6.10
CA VAL A 34 -2.83 -5.35 -5.59
C VAL A 34 -2.90 -4.10 -4.72
N VAL A 35 -3.89 -3.26 -5.00
CA VAL A 35 -4.17 -2.06 -4.19
C VAL A 35 -5.41 -2.32 -3.35
N VAL A 36 -5.29 -2.14 -2.05
CA VAL A 36 -6.35 -2.35 -1.06
C VAL A 36 -6.77 -1.00 -0.50
N MET A 37 -8.05 -0.65 -0.69
CA MET A 37 -8.62 0.58 -0.18
C MET A 37 -9.21 0.34 1.21
N HIS A 38 -8.92 1.20 2.17
CA HIS A 38 -9.53 1.14 3.50
C HIS A 38 -11.02 1.57 3.45
N GLY A 39 -11.77 1.37 4.53
CA GLY A 39 -13.13 1.91 4.63
C GLY A 39 -13.13 3.41 4.92
N TYR A 40 -14.29 4.07 4.76
CA TYR A 40 -14.45 5.53 4.96
C TYR A 40 -13.98 6.07 6.32
N ARG A 41 -13.99 5.25 7.37
CA ARG A 41 -13.55 5.61 8.73
C ARG A 41 -12.18 5.04 9.14
N GLY A 42 -11.53 4.30 8.24
CA GLY A 42 -10.23 3.71 8.49
C GLY A 42 -9.11 4.51 7.84
N GLY A 43 -7.88 4.01 7.96
CA GLY A 43 -6.70 4.49 7.24
C GLY A 43 -5.84 3.33 6.77
N ARG A 44 -4.72 3.62 6.09
CA ARG A 44 -3.80 2.59 5.59
C ARG A 44 -3.28 1.65 6.69
N GLY A 45 -3.09 2.14 7.91
CA GLY A 45 -2.56 1.38 9.04
C GLY A 45 -3.44 0.20 9.46
N ASP A 46 -4.77 0.34 9.28
CA ASP A 46 -5.74 -0.73 9.57
C ASP A 46 -5.59 -1.94 8.64
N LEU A 47 -4.90 -1.76 7.50
CA LEU A 47 -4.72 -2.78 6.47
C LEU A 47 -3.41 -3.56 6.61
N SER A 48 -2.54 -3.22 7.56
CA SER A 48 -1.21 -3.83 7.74
C SER A 48 -1.22 -5.37 7.69
N GLY A 49 -2.09 -6.02 8.46
CA GLY A 49 -2.23 -7.49 8.45
C GLY A 49 -2.76 -8.05 7.12
N THR A 50 -3.61 -7.29 6.42
CA THR A 50 -4.08 -7.68 5.07
C THR A 50 -2.95 -7.60 4.05
N LEU A 51 -2.14 -6.53 4.09
CA LEU A 51 -0.99 -6.37 3.20
C LEU A 51 0.01 -7.50 3.39
N GLN A 52 0.35 -7.84 4.63
CA GLN A 52 1.28 -8.92 4.91
C GLN A 52 0.78 -10.26 4.36
N ARG A 53 -0.48 -10.61 4.59
CA ARG A 53 -1.07 -11.87 4.11
C ARG A 53 -1.10 -11.96 2.59
N LEU A 54 -1.36 -10.85 1.88
CA LEU A 54 -1.30 -10.79 0.43
C LEU A 54 0.15 -10.94 -0.08
N ALA A 55 1.10 -10.32 0.60
CA ALA A 55 2.52 -10.44 0.27
C ALA A 55 3.04 -11.88 0.45
N GLU A 56 2.61 -12.57 1.50
CA GLU A 56 2.88 -14.00 1.72
C GLU A 56 2.32 -14.89 0.59
N GLN A 57 1.28 -14.44 -0.11
CA GLN A 57 0.72 -15.10 -1.30
C GLN A 57 1.46 -14.75 -2.60
N GLY A 58 2.57 -14.00 -2.53
CA GLY A 58 3.38 -13.63 -3.69
C GLY A 58 2.87 -12.40 -4.43
N LEU A 59 2.16 -11.50 -3.76
CA LEU A 59 1.70 -10.23 -4.32
C LEU A 59 2.56 -9.07 -3.82
N PHE A 60 2.62 -7.99 -4.60
CA PHE A 60 3.00 -6.68 -4.09
C PHE A 60 1.72 -5.99 -3.60
N ALA A 61 1.53 -5.90 -2.29
CA ALA A 61 0.32 -5.35 -1.71
C ALA A 61 0.55 -3.90 -1.29
N ALA A 62 -0.38 -3.01 -1.63
CA ALA A 62 -0.31 -1.59 -1.33
C ALA A 62 -1.62 -1.05 -0.75
N ALA A 63 -1.54 -0.18 0.26
CA ALA A 63 -2.66 0.56 0.84
C ALA A 63 -2.35 2.05 0.88
N PRO A 64 -2.94 2.86 -0.02
CA PRO A 64 -2.86 4.32 0.07
C PRO A 64 -3.79 4.84 1.17
N ASP A 65 -3.43 5.99 1.76
CA ASP A 65 -4.44 6.80 2.43
C ASP A 65 -5.34 7.47 1.39
N MET A 66 -6.65 7.37 1.62
CA MET A 66 -7.60 8.20 0.91
C MET A 66 -7.54 9.62 1.44
N ARG A 67 -7.72 10.57 0.53
CA ARG A 67 -7.81 11.99 0.87
C ARG A 67 -9.08 12.27 1.66
N GLY A 68 -8.94 13.05 2.73
CA GLY A 68 -10.03 13.41 3.66
C GLY A 68 -9.80 12.74 5.00
#